data_AF-A0A2C9LKM1-F1
#
_entry.id   AF-A0A2C9LKM1-F1
#
_cell.length_a   1.000
_cell.length_b   1.000
_cell.length_c   1.000
_cell.angle_alpha   90.00
_cell.angle_beta   90.00
_cell.angle_gamma   90.00
#
_symmetry.space_group_name_H-M   'P 1'
#
loop_
_entity.id
_entity.type
_entity.pdbx_description
1 polymer ?
#
loop_
_entity_poly.entity_id
_entity_poly.type
_entity_poly.pdbx_seq_one_letter_code
_entity_poly.pdbx_strand_id
1 'polypeptide(L)'
;MESRLFGVTCTDVRRMAYQLAKKNNIKTNFNIDNEMAGKDWLASFLTRHPQLSLQEEQCMQCVSCNKWWHTKCAAAESADIKMAKVQVAAFITTNVDSKSINESFLSSCSIMVSKLFYTDVQYVTLELQTNVTMMRAASIAPMLNLKLFHNSDKVDNSSKHDLAKQVASWFAKHLRIPEDRVLVLFIDTRLCNAE
;
A
#
# COMPACT_ATOMS: atom_id res chain seq x y z
N MET A 1 -29.70 -7.41 -0.06
CA MET A 1 -28.71 -7.62 1.02
C MET A 1 -27.49 -8.24 0.36
N GLU A 2 -26.72 -7.43 -0.36
CA GLU A 2 -25.54 -7.89 -1.11
C GLU A 2 -24.32 -7.34 -0.38
N SER A 3 -23.90 -8.09 0.63
CA SER A 3 -22.63 -7.88 1.31
C SER A 3 -21.51 -8.03 0.28
N ARG A 4 -20.76 -6.94 0.09
CA ARG A 4 -19.51 -6.85 -0.67
C ARG A 4 -18.68 -8.14 -0.49
N LEU A 5 -18.72 -9.00 -1.50
CA LEU A 5 -17.85 -10.17 -1.62
C LEU A 5 -16.43 -9.62 -1.78
N PHE A 6 -15.68 -9.58 -0.69
CA PHE A 6 -14.23 -9.34 -0.76
C PHE A 6 -13.64 -10.45 -1.63
N GLY A 7 -12.99 -10.05 -2.72
CA GLY A 7 -12.42 -10.96 -3.71
C GLY A 7 -11.40 -11.89 -3.06
N VAL A 8 -11.44 -13.16 -3.48
CA VAL A 8 -10.48 -14.18 -3.05
C VAL A 8 -9.06 -13.70 -3.31
N THR A 9 -8.23 -13.70 -2.27
CA THR A 9 -6.86 -13.18 -2.34
C THR A 9 -5.87 -14.25 -2.83
N CYS A 10 -4.69 -13.85 -3.33
CA CYS A 10 -3.65 -14.80 -3.74
C CYS A 10 -3.24 -15.76 -2.59
N THR A 11 -3.31 -15.30 -1.34
CA THR A 11 -3.06 -16.11 -0.15
C THR A 11 -4.19 -17.11 0.10
N ASP A 12 -5.44 -16.70 -0.09
CA ASP A 12 -6.59 -17.59 0.11
C ASP A 12 -6.64 -18.70 -0.92
N VAL A 13 -6.31 -18.43 -2.19
CA VAL A 13 -6.17 -19.47 -3.22
C VAL A 13 -5.13 -20.52 -2.82
N ARG A 14 -3.99 -20.07 -2.30
CA ARG A 14 -2.90 -20.97 -1.87
C ARG A 14 -3.27 -21.80 -0.65
N ARG A 15 -4.04 -21.22 0.29
CA ARG A 15 -4.55 -21.94 1.48
C ARG A 15 -5.62 -22.96 1.09
N MET A 16 -6.55 -22.57 0.21
CA MET A 16 -7.59 -23.47 -0.31
C MET A 16 -6.98 -24.66 -1.07
N ALA A 17 -5.94 -24.42 -1.87
CA ALA A 17 -5.22 -25.47 -2.57
C ALA A 17 -4.57 -26.49 -1.62
N TYR A 18 -3.96 -26.01 -0.53
CA TYR A 18 -3.39 -26.87 0.51
C TYR A 18 -4.48 -27.70 1.22
N GLN A 19 -5.57 -27.06 1.65
CA GLN A 19 -6.69 -27.75 2.29
C GLN A 19 -7.33 -28.79 1.37
N LEU A 20 -7.48 -28.48 0.08
CA LEU A 20 -8.02 -29.41 -0.91
C LEU A 20 -7.08 -30.61 -1.12
N ALA A 21 -5.77 -30.38 -1.21
CA ALA A 21 -4.80 -31.46 -1.33
C ALA A 21 -4.80 -32.37 -0.10
N LYS A 22 -4.84 -31.80 1.12
CA LYS A 22 -4.92 -32.55 2.38
C LYS A 22 -6.21 -33.36 2.48
N LYS A 23 -7.35 -32.76 2.15
CA LYS A 23 -8.66 -33.44 2.18
C LYS A 23 -8.75 -34.60 1.18
N ASN A 24 -8.10 -34.47 0.04
CA ASN A 24 -8.08 -35.51 -1.00
C ASN A 24 -6.85 -36.45 -0.90
N ASN A 25 -6.06 -36.38 0.18
CA ASN A 25 -4.84 -37.18 0.38
C ASN A 25 -3.86 -37.13 -0.81
N ILE A 26 -3.77 -35.98 -1.49
CA ILE A 26 -2.84 -35.79 -2.60
C ILE A 26 -1.46 -35.46 -2.03
N LYS A 27 -0.46 -36.28 -2.36
CA LYS A 27 0.94 -36.00 -2.02
C LYS A 27 1.38 -34.71 -2.73
N THR A 28 1.72 -33.69 -1.95
CA THR A 28 2.17 -32.38 -2.45
C THR A 28 3.36 -31.91 -1.64
N ASN A 29 4.26 -31.14 -2.27
CA ASN A 29 5.41 -30.51 -1.60
C ASN A 29 5.05 -29.14 -1.01
N PHE A 30 3.81 -29.00 -0.54
CA PHE A 30 3.36 -27.74 0.05
C PHE A 30 4.02 -27.50 1.40
N ASN A 31 4.13 -26.23 1.77
CA ASN A 31 4.74 -25.87 3.04
C ASN A 31 3.75 -26.21 4.16
N ILE A 32 4.15 -27.17 5.02
CA ILE A 32 3.32 -27.68 6.12
C ILE A 32 3.24 -26.63 7.24
N ASP A 33 4.34 -25.93 7.53
CA ASP A 33 4.41 -24.92 8.60
C ASP A 33 3.49 -23.72 8.34
N ASN A 34 3.37 -23.32 7.08
CA ASN A 34 2.55 -22.20 6.64
C ASN A 34 1.16 -22.61 6.13
N GLU A 35 0.85 -23.92 6.11
CA GLU A 35 -0.41 -24.51 5.62
C GLU A 35 -0.90 -23.95 4.28
N MET A 36 0.04 -23.78 3.33
CA MET A 36 -0.27 -23.14 2.05
C MET A 36 0.53 -23.72 0.89
N ALA A 37 -0.07 -23.68 -0.30
CA ALA A 37 0.63 -24.02 -1.54
C ALA A 37 1.77 -23.03 -1.82
N GLY A 38 2.81 -23.50 -2.50
CA GLY A 38 3.97 -22.68 -2.89
C GLY A 38 3.61 -21.56 -3.86
N LYS A 39 4.47 -20.55 -3.96
CA LYS A 39 4.31 -19.45 -4.93
C LYS A 39 4.34 -19.96 -6.39
N ASP A 40 5.21 -20.92 -6.67
CA ASP A 40 5.33 -21.56 -7.99
C ASP A 40 4.08 -22.35 -8.39
N TRP A 41 3.42 -22.95 -7.40
CA TRP A 41 2.15 -23.64 -7.62
C TRP A 41 1.06 -22.64 -8.04
N LEU A 42 0.96 -21.49 -7.37
CA LEU A 42 -0.01 -20.46 -7.73
C LEU A 42 0.26 -19.91 -9.13
N ALA A 43 1.52 -19.67 -9.48
CA ALA A 43 1.93 -19.24 -10.80
C ALA A 43 1.53 -20.23 -11.89
N SER A 44 1.81 -21.51 -11.67
CA SER A 44 1.43 -22.60 -12.58
C SER A 44 -0.09 -22.79 -12.66
N PHE A 45 -0.81 -22.50 -11.58
CA PHE A 45 -2.28 -22.53 -11.56
C PHE A 45 -2.89 -21.39 -12.38
N LEU A 46 -2.43 -20.15 -12.20
CA LEU A 46 -2.91 -19.00 -12.96
C LEU A 46 -2.54 -19.08 -14.45
N THR A 47 -1.36 -19.61 -14.77
CA THR A 47 -0.95 -19.83 -16.17
C THR A 47 -1.87 -20.83 -16.90
N ARG A 48 -2.37 -21.85 -16.18
CA ARG A 48 -3.31 -22.84 -16.73
C ARG A 48 -4.75 -22.33 -16.79
N HIS A 49 -5.07 -21.28 -16.05
CA HIS A 49 -6.41 -20.73 -15.92
C HIS A 49 -6.41 -19.20 -16.11
N PRO A 50 -6.09 -18.70 -17.32
CA PRO A 50 -5.96 -17.27 -17.60
C PRO A 50 -7.27 -16.48 -17.42
N GLN A 51 -8.42 -17.15 -17.39
CA GLN A 51 -9.72 -16.56 -17.09
C GLN A 51 -9.92 -16.16 -15.63
N LEU A 52 -9.05 -16.63 -14.72
CA LEU A 52 -9.09 -16.29 -13.31
C LEU A 52 -8.29 -15.00 -13.09
N SER A 53 -8.95 -13.85 -13.24
CA SER A 53 -8.42 -12.55 -12.85
C SER A 53 -8.51 -12.40 -11.32
N LEU A 54 -7.45 -12.77 -10.59
CA LEU A 54 -7.33 -12.39 -9.18
C LEU A 54 -7.13 -10.87 -9.10
N GLN A 55 -7.76 -10.21 -8.13
CA GLN A 55 -7.58 -8.77 -7.92
C GLN A 55 -6.10 -8.45 -7.77
N GLU A 56 -5.58 -7.72 -8.76
CA GLU A 56 -4.16 -7.38 -8.94
C GLU A 56 -3.59 -6.76 -7.66
N GLU A 57 -4.40 -5.98 -6.95
CA GLU A 57 -4.09 -5.19 -5.74
C GLU A 57 -3.52 -5.99 -4.54
N GLN A 58 -3.51 -7.33 -4.58
CA GLN A 58 -3.02 -8.17 -3.47
C GLN A 58 -2.02 -9.25 -3.87
N CYS A 59 -1.58 -9.29 -5.12
CA CYS A 59 -0.47 -10.14 -5.54
C CYS A 59 0.84 -9.31 -5.51
N MET A 60 1.89 -9.86 -4.91
CA MET A 60 3.11 -9.13 -4.54
C MET A 60 3.73 -8.35 -5.72
N GLN A 61 4.07 -7.09 -5.52
CA GLN A 61 4.85 -6.30 -6.47
C GLN A 61 6.29 -6.82 -6.48
N CYS A 62 6.87 -7.02 -7.66
CA CYS A 62 8.26 -7.45 -7.78
C CYS A 62 9.18 -6.31 -7.36
N VAL A 63 9.98 -6.53 -6.30
CA VAL A 63 10.92 -5.54 -5.76
C VAL A 63 12.01 -5.18 -6.78
N SER A 64 12.40 -6.13 -7.63
CA SER A 64 13.48 -5.94 -8.61
C SER A 64 13.13 -5.00 -9.76
N CYS A 65 11.85 -4.88 -10.14
CA CYS A 65 11.46 -4.11 -11.33
C CYS A 65 10.27 -3.16 -11.08
N ASN A 66 9.75 -3.13 -9.86
CA ASN A 66 8.57 -2.36 -9.44
C ASN A 66 7.31 -2.63 -10.29
N LYS A 67 7.29 -3.73 -11.05
CA LYS A 67 6.16 -4.22 -11.84
C LYS A 67 5.44 -5.35 -11.11
N TRP A 68 4.23 -5.66 -11.55
CA TRP A 68 3.47 -6.82 -11.10
C TRP A 68 4.27 -8.11 -11.27
N TRP A 69 4.11 -9.05 -10.35
CA TRP A 69 4.87 -10.30 -10.31
C TRP A 69 4.86 -11.03 -11.67
N HIS A 70 6.05 -11.39 -12.16
CA HIS A 70 6.22 -12.12 -13.41
C HIS A 70 7.30 -13.19 -13.28
N THR A 71 7.14 -14.28 -14.02
CA THR A 71 8.01 -15.47 -13.99
C THR A 71 9.50 -15.18 -14.23
N LYS A 72 9.85 -14.08 -14.92
CA LYS A 72 11.26 -13.67 -15.12
C LYS A 72 12.00 -13.21 -13.84
N CYS A 73 11.30 -12.80 -12.77
CA CYS A 73 11.91 -12.32 -11.52
C CYS A 73 11.69 -13.27 -10.33
N ALA A 74 11.13 -14.46 -10.56
CA ALA A 74 10.80 -15.43 -9.51
C ALA A 74 12.02 -16.03 -8.78
N ALA A 75 13.22 -15.90 -9.37
CA ALA A 75 14.46 -16.46 -8.81
C ALA A 75 15.08 -15.64 -7.68
N ALA A 76 14.50 -14.48 -7.33
CA ALA A 76 15.01 -13.62 -6.27
C ALA A 76 13.91 -13.36 -5.24
N GLU A 77 13.57 -14.33 -4.38
CA GLU A 77 12.92 -14.04 -3.09
C GLU A 77 12.82 -15.29 -2.19
N SER A 78 13.90 -15.52 -1.43
CA SER A 78 13.82 -16.10 -0.09
C SER A 78 14.78 -15.34 0.83
N ALA A 79 14.43 -14.11 1.14
CA ALA A 79 14.91 -13.45 2.33
C ALA A 79 13.68 -12.81 2.96
N ASP A 80 13.50 -12.98 4.26
CA ASP A 80 12.71 -12.05 5.05
C ASP A 80 13.03 -10.63 4.55
N ILE A 81 12.08 -9.97 3.89
CA ILE A 81 12.26 -8.57 3.51
C ILE A 81 12.30 -7.85 4.85
N LYS A 82 13.50 -7.65 5.39
CA LYS A 82 13.73 -6.70 6.46
C LYS A 82 13.22 -5.38 5.92
N MET A 83 12.00 -5.01 6.35
CA MET A 83 11.42 -3.72 6.02
C MET A 83 12.45 -2.68 6.41
N ALA A 84 12.77 -1.79 5.47
CA ALA A 84 13.78 -0.78 5.71
C ALA A 84 13.32 0.07 6.90
N LYS A 85 14.23 0.40 7.82
CA LYS A 85 13.95 1.27 8.96
C LYS A 85 13.84 2.72 8.46
N VAL A 86 12.78 3.01 7.72
CA VAL A 86 12.48 4.34 7.20
C VAL A 86 11.56 5.04 8.18
N GLN A 87 12.04 6.11 8.78
CA GLN A 87 11.23 7.00 9.59
C GLN A 87 10.47 7.94 8.67
N VAL A 88 9.14 7.94 8.80
CA VAL A 88 8.27 8.80 8.02
C VAL A 88 7.36 9.56 8.96
N ALA A 89 7.32 10.89 8.82
CA ALA A 89 6.35 11.73 9.51
C ALA A 89 5.46 12.42 8.48
N ALA A 90 4.14 12.22 8.60
CA ALA A 90 3.15 12.82 7.73
C ALA A 90 2.30 13.84 8.49
N PHE A 91 2.36 15.10 8.05
CA PHE A 91 1.54 16.18 8.59
C PHE A 91 0.45 16.51 7.58
N ILE A 92 -0.80 16.28 7.98
CA ILE A 92 -1.99 16.46 7.17
C ILE A 92 -2.71 17.71 7.68
N THR A 93 -2.87 18.71 6.82
CA THR A 93 -3.65 19.92 7.11
C THR A 93 -4.79 20.03 6.11
N THR A 94 -6.02 20.14 6.59
CA THR A 94 -7.22 20.21 5.75
C THR A 94 -8.26 21.17 6.32
N ASN A 95 -9.05 21.77 5.42
CA ASN A 95 -10.23 22.56 5.76
C ASN A 95 -11.50 21.70 5.91
N VAL A 96 -11.40 20.38 5.70
CA VAL A 96 -12.50 19.44 5.94
C VAL A 96 -12.83 19.42 7.43
N ASP A 97 -14.13 19.38 7.73
CA ASP A 97 -14.64 19.30 9.10
C ASP A 97 -14.26 17.95 9.73
N SER A 98 -13.66 17.98 10.91
CA SER A 98 -13.37 16.83 11.77
C SER A 98 -14.54 15.85 11.87
N LYS A 99 -15.79 16.35 11.92
CA LYS A 99 -17.00 15.51 11.99
C LYS A 99 -17.25 14.67 10.73
N SER A 100 -16.66 15.06 9.60
CA SER A 100 -16.77 14.34 8.33
C SER A 100 -15.69 13.27 8.17
N ILE A 101 -14.72 13.20 9.10
CA ILE A 101 -13.60 12.26 9.04
C ILE A 101 -13.91 11.06 9.94
N ASN A 102 -13.70 9.85 9.39
CA ASN A 102 -13.88 8.60 10.12
C ASN A 102 -12.80 8.44 11.21
N GLU A 103 -13.17 7.90 12.38
CA GLU A 103 -12.25 7.53 13.47
C GLU A 103 -11.11 6.60 13.02
N SER A 104 -11.36 5.71 12.05
CA SER A 104 -10.34 4.80 11.51
C SER A 104 -9.42 5.42 10.45
N PHE A 105 -9.58 6.72 10.17
CA PHE A 105 -8.85 7.42 9.12
C PHE A 105 -7.34 7.41 9.35
N LEU A 106 -6.89 7.77 10.57
CA LEU A 106 -5.45 7.81 10.89
C LEU A 106 -4.82 6.41 10.81
N SER A 107 -5.51 5.37 11.29
CA SER A 107 -5.05 3.99 11.16
C SER A 107 -4.92 3.57 9.70
N SER A 108 -5.90 3.91 8.87
CA SER A 108 -5.88 3.62 7.43
C SER A 108 -4.78 4.38 6.70
N CYS A 109 -4.55 5.64 7.08
CA CYS A 109 -3.48 6.48 6.56
C CYS A 109 -2.10 5.93 6.94
N SER A 110 -1.95 5.41 8.17
CA SER A 110 -0.69 4.84 8.64
C SER A 110 -0.30 3.61 7.84
N ILE A 111 -1.27 2.73 7.57
CA ILE A 111 -1.08 1.56 6.69
C ILE A 111 -0.75 1.99 5.25
N MET A 112 -1.36 3.06 4.75
CA MET A 112 -1.07 3.57 3.40
C MET A 112 0.37 4.08 3.31
N VAL A 113 0.81 4.89 4.28
CA VAL A 113 2.17 5.44 4.33
C VAL A 113 3.21 4.33 4.54
N SER A 114 2.93 3.35 5.40
CA SER A 114 3.84 2.23 5.65
C SER A 114 4.09 1.41 4.38
N LYS A 115 3.05 1.17 3.58
CA LYS A 115 3.15 0.53 2.26
C LYS A 115 3.90 1.40 1.26
N LEU A 116 3.62 2.71 1.22
CA LEU A 116 4.25 3.65 0.29
C LEU A 116 5.79 3.67 0.46
N PHE A 117 6.27 3.59 1.69
CA PHE A 117 7.70 3.65 2.02
C PHE A 117 8.34 2.28 2.30
N TYR A 118 7.57 1.19 2.25
CA TYR A 118 8.01 -0.16 2.62
C TYR A 118 8.66 -0.20 4.02
N THR A 119 8.00 0.44 4.98
CA THR A 119 8.45 0.54 6.38
C THR A 119 7.38 -0.04 7.32
N ASP A 120 7.78 -0.39 8.54
CA ASP A 120 6.85 -0.82 9.57
C ASP A 120 6.03 0.37 10.11
N VAL A 121 4.78 0.13 10.49
CA VAL A 121 3.86 1.13 11.07
C VAL A 121 4.46 1.82 12.29
N GLN A 122 5.31 1.13 13.08
CA GLN A 122 5.99 1.72 14.25
C GLN A 122 6.92 2.89 13.90
N TYR A 123 7.34 3.02 12.63
CA TYR A 123 8.20 4.11 12.15
C TYR A 123 7.41 5.23 11.46
N VAL A 124 6.08 5.15 11.45
CA VAL A 124 5.19 6.14 10.84
C VAL A 124 4.59 7.02 11.94
N THR A 125 4.86 8.31 11.86
CA THR A 125 4.20 9.34 12.69
C THR A 125 3.18 10.08 11.84
N LEU A 126 1.97 10.29 12.35
CA LEU A 126 0.91 11.04 11.67
C LEU A 126 0.41 12.18 12.56
N GLU A 127 0.20 13.34 11.96
CA GLU A 127 -0.52 14.46 12.56
C GLU A 127 -1.64 14.89 11.61
N LEU A 128 -2.84 15.13 12.17
CA LEU A 128 -3.99 15.60 11.40
C LEU A 128 -4.56 16.87 12.03
N GLN A 129 -4.52 17.95 11.26
CA GLN A 129 -5.13 19.23 11.57
C GLN A 129 -6.33 19.46 10.65
N THR A 130 -7.52 19.59 11.25
CA THR A 130 -8.81 19.75 10.56
C THR A 130 -9.40 21.12 10.83
N ASN A 131 -10.49 21.46 10.12
CA ASN A 131 -11.21 22.72 10.28
C ASN A 131 -10.29 23.96 10.11
N VAL A 132 -9.18 23.83 9.39
CA VAL A 132 -8.24 24.93 9.17
C VAL A 132 -8.79 25.86 8.10
N THR A 133 -8.69 27.18 8.30
CA THR A 133 -9.05 28.15 7.27
C THR A 133 -8.03 28.08 6.13
N MET A 134 -8.47 27.65 4.96
CA MET A 134 -7.63 27.51 3.77
C MET A 134 -8.31 28.13 2.55
N MET A 135 -7.50 28.71 1.66
CA MET A 135 -7.94 29.19 0.35
C MET A 135 -6.91 28.78 -0.70
N ARG A 136 -7.38 28.25 -1.83
CA ARG A 136 -6.58 27.96 -3.02
C ARG A 136 -7.34 28.44 -4.24
N ALA A 137 -6.66 29.19 -5.11
CA ALA A 137 -7.27 29.74 -6.32
C ALA A 137 -8.60 30.47 -6.02
N ALA A 138 -8.59 31.38 -5.04
CA ALA A 138 -9.75 32.16 -4.59
C ALA A 138 -10.98 31.34 -4.14
N SER A 139 -10.80 30.06 -3.80
CA SER A 139 -11.89 29.16 -3.42
C SER A 139 -11.58 28.45 -2.10
N ILE A 140 -12.62 28.30 -1.27
CA ILE A 140 -12.58 27.59 0.02
C ILE A 140 -13.09 26.15 -0.06
N ALA A 141 -13.32 25.62 -1.27
CA ALA A 141 -13.77 24.24 -1.43
C ALA A 141 -12.74 23.25 -0.84
N PRO A 142 -13.14 22.02 -0.46
CA PRO A 142 -12.29 21.07 0.26
C PRO A 142 -10.90 20.91 -0.37
N MET A 143 -9.85 20.98 0.46
CA MET A 143 -8.46 20.89 0.03
C MET A 143 -7.58 20.33 1.14
N LEU A 144 -6.41 19.81 0.76
CA LEU A 144 -5.49 19.19 1.68
C LEU A 144 -4.04 19.52 1.32
N ASN A 145 -3.24 19.80 2.34
CA ASN A 145 -1.79 19.87 2.24
C ASN A 145 -1.22 18.71 3.06
N LEU A 146 -0.41 17.88 2.41
CA LEU A 146 0.35 16.81 3.04
C LEU A 146 1.84 17.14 2.99
N LYS A 147 2.50 17.12 4.14
CA LYS A 147 3.96 17.16 4.24
C LYS A 147 4.46 15.79 4.70
N LEU A 148 5.27 15.14 3.88
CA LEU A 148 5.91 13.86 4.17
C LEU A 148 7.40 14.09 4.40
N PHE A 149 7.82 13.98 5.65
CA PHE A 149 9.22 13.93 6.02
C PHE A 149 9.67 12.47 5.97
N HIS A 150 10.74 12.17 5.26
CA HIS A 150 11.25 10.81 5.14
C HIS A 150 12.78 10.78 5.09
N ASN A 151 13.37 9.73 5.62
CA ASN A 151 14.80 9.44 5.47
C ASN A 151 15.10 8.37 4.40
N SER A 152 14.18 8.19 3.44
CA SER A 152 14.34 7.25 2.32
C SER A 152 14.95 7.91 1.08
N ASP A 153 15.74 7.13 0.34
CA ASP A 153 16.26 7.40 -0.99
C ASP A 153 15.27 7.12 -2.13
N LYS A 154 14.13 6.50 -1.84
CA LYS A 154 13.12 6.09 -2.84
C LYS A 154 12.34 7.25 -3.45
N VAL A 155 12.32 8.40 -2.79
CA VAL A 155 11.65 9.59 -3.29
C VAL A 155 12.69 10.46 -3.99
N ASP A 156 12.64 10.47 -5.32
CA ASP A 156 13.50 11.29 -6.16
C ASP A 156 12.64 12.11 -7.14
N ASN A 157 13.29 12.91 -8.00
CA ASN A 157 12.59 13.76 -8.96
C ASN A 157 11.74 12.98 -9.97
N SER A 158 12.09 11.73 -10.26
CA SER A 158 11.39 10.85 -11.19
C SER A 158 10.20 10.15 -10.52
N SER A 159 10.33 9.73 -9.26
CA SER A 159 9.29 8.96 -8.55
C SER A 159 8.26 9.83 -7.81
N LYS A 160 8.63 11.06 -7.41
CA LYS A 160 7.78 11.93 -6.58
C LYS A 160 6.40 12.23 -7.18
N HIS A 161 6.30 12.34 -8.50
CA HIS A 161 5.04 12.67 -9.16
C HIS A 161 4.05 11.50 -9.10
N ASP A 162 4.53 10.28 -9.37
CA ASP A 162 3.69 9.08 -9.29
C ASP A 162 3.27 8.78 -7.86
N LEU A 163 4.17 8.98 -6.90
CA LEU A 163 3.86 8.86 -5.47
C LEU A 163 2.83 9.91 -5.04
N ALA A 164 3.00 11.17 -5.44
CA ALA A 164 2.04 12.23 -5.15
C ALA A 164 0.65 11.91 -5.72
N LYS A 165 0.58 11.36 -6.94
CA LYS A 165 -0.69 10.96 -7.57
C LYS A 165 -1.38 9.83 -6.82
N GLN A 166 -0.64 8.79 -6.41
CA GLN A 166 -1.19 7.70 -5.60
C GLN A 166 -1.77 8.21 -4.27
N VAL A 167 -1.01 9.08 -3.61
CA VAL A 167 -1.42 9.71 -2.34
C VAL A 167 -2.65 10.60 -2.55
N ALA A 168 -2.66 11.44 -3.59
CA ALA A 168 -3.78 12.32 -3.92
C ALA A 168 -5.06 11.53 -4.19
N SER A 169 -4.97 10.47 -4.99
CA SER A 169 -6.11 9.62 -5.30
C SER A 169 -6.65 8.91 -4.05
N TRP A 170 -5.76 8.50 -3.14
CA TRP A 170 -6.17 7.95 -1.85
C TRP A 170 -6.97 8.95 -1.01
N PHE A 171 -6.47 10.19 -0.84
CA PHE A 171 -7.19 11.22 -0.09
C PHE A 171 -8.50 11.64 -0.76
N ALA A 172 -8.53 11.68 -2.09
CA ALA A 172 -9.75 12.00 -2.82
C ALA A 172 -10.88 11.03 -2.51
N LYS A 173 -10.56 9.73 -2.43
CA LYS A 173 -11.52 8.68 -2.06
C LYS A 173 -11.96 8.75 -0.59
N HIS A 174 -11.04 9.05 0.33
CA HIS A 174 -11.32 8.97 1.78
C HIS A 174 -11.91 10.26 2.36
N LEU A 175 -11.57 11.42 1.81
CA LEU A 175 -12.02 12.74 2.31
C LEU A 175 -12.92 13.50 1.32
N ARG A 176 -13.23 12.92 0.15
CA ARG A 176 -14.03 13.56 -0.90
C ARG A 176 -13.46 14.91 -1.36
N ILE A 177 -12.13 14.97 -1.41
CA ILE A 177 -11.38 16.15 -1.86
C ILE A 177 -11.01 15.94 -3.34
N PRO A 178 -11.18 16.92 -4.23
CA PRO A 178 -10.68 16.82 -5.60
C PRO A 178 -9.16 16.59 -5.66
N GLU A 179 -8.68 15.70 -6.54
CA GLU A 179 -7.24 15.35 -6.61
C GLU A 179 -6.34 16.57 -6.86
N ASP A 180 -6.79 17.54 -7.67
CA ASP A 180 -6.10 18.81 -7.97
C ASP A 180 -6.00 19.76 -6.76
N ARG A 181 -6.78 19.49 -5.71
CA ARG A 181 -6.77 20.22 -4.43
C ARG A 181 -5.97 19.52 -3.34
N VAL A 182 -5.33 18.41 -3.64
CA VAL A 182 -4.36 17.75 -2.77
C VAL A 182 -2.95 18.22 -3.17
N LEU A 183 -2.25 18.86 -2.23
CA LEU A 183 -0.82 19.18 -2.40
C LEU A 183 0.00 18.22 -1.56
N VAL A 184 0.96 17.53 -2.19
CA VAL A 184 1.89 16.63 -1.52
C VAL A 184 3.30 17.21 -1.60
N LEU A 185 3.94 17.38 -0.45
CA LEU A 185 5.31 17.86 -0.31
C LEU A 185 6.14 16.75 0.30
N PHE A 186 7.20 16.34 -0.40
CA PHE A 186 8.19 15.41 0.12
C PHE A 186 9.39 16.18 0.63
N ILE A 187 9.81 15.89 1.85
CA ILE A 187 10.93 16.54 2.54
C ILE A 187 11.91 15.44 2.93
N ASP A 188 13.07 15.46 2.30
CA ASP A 188 14.15 14.52 2.57
C ASP A 188 14.90 14.94 3.85
N THR A 189 14.88 14.07 4.85
CA THR A 189 15.53 14.28 6.14
C THR A 189 16.84 13.52 6.30
N ARG A 190 17.35 12.85 5.25
CA ARG A 190 18.62 12.11 5.31
C ARG A 190 19.80 12.97 5.74
N LEU A 191 19.81 14.24 5.32
CA LEU A 191 20.87 15.20 5.67
C LEU A 191 20.65 15.90 7.01
N CYS A 192 19.44 15.82 7.59
CA CYS A 192 19.14 16.47 8.86
C CYS A 192 19.69 15.69 10.07
N ASN A 193 20.00 14.41 9.88
CA ASN A 193 20.54 13.51 10.91
C ASN A 193 22.02 13.17 10.66
N ALA A 194 22.74 13.96 9.85
CA ALA A 194 24.17 13.79 9.68
C ALA A 194 24.88 14.31 10.95
N GLU A 195 25.32 13.38 11.80
CA GLU A 195 26.39 13.62 12.78
C GLU A 195 27.74 13.77 12.05
#